data_AF-A0A0C3NYP1-F1
#
_entry.id   AF-A0A0C3NYP1-F1
#
_cell.length_a   1.000
_cell.length_b   1.000
_cell.length_c   1.000
_cell.angle_alpha   90.00
_cell.angle_beta   90.00
_cell.angle_gamma   90.00
#
_symmetry.space_group_name_H-M   'P 1'
#
loop_
_entity.id
_entity.type
_entity.pdbx_description
1 polymer ?
#
loop_
_entity_poly.entity_id
_entity_poly.type
_entity_poly.pdbx_seq_one_letter_code
_entity_poly.pdbx_strand_id
1 'polypeptide(L)'
;MKDVRTRESVTPVIPEERQAQSRDSFQLTQDPYRYQMAPLSPWTHVAIFSSILTPIALLPYLAVRRHLLSLHRKVSEVGTANAALQRDLKAALLESSIRRDEHERLTSTMGEFRRELERLRAEQSARALQRARTEERTRADINEVLEENKRMRARLAGLRDLSPTLADIAAFMQEVEVQGGFAWRKNDGRGIERIRQFAYKLQNMLTVEAEVQDEYVPPSSASTATHSQAEKEPKKKENATPEH
;
A
#
# COMPACT_ATOMS: atom_id res chain seq x y z
N MET A 1 10.44 15.70 -10.70
CA MET A 1 11.06 16.29 -11.91
C MET A 1 11.20 17.77 -11.66
N LYS A 2 12.41 18.23 -11.32
CA LYS A 2 12.74 19.64 -11.11
C LYS A 2 13.78 19.98 -12.17
N ASP A 3 13.33 20.70 -13.19
CA ASP A 3 14.13 21.02 -14.35
C ASP A 3 14.96 22.29 -14.13
N VAL A 4 16.23 22.11 -14.49
CA VAL A 4 16.98 22.99 -15.39
C VAL A 4 17.22 24.43 -14.93
N ARG A 5 18.37 24.53 -14.26
CA ARG A 5 19.36 25.61 -14.30
C ARG A 5 19.61 26.11 -15.74
N THR A 6 19.44 27.40 -15.97
CA THR A 6 20.19 28.17 -16.99
C THR A 6 20.56 29.52 -16.41
N ARG A 7 21.86 29.71 -16.16
CA ARG A 7 22.47 30.99 -15.76
C ARG A 7 22.89 31.71 -17.04
N GLU A 8 22.35 32.90 -17.26
CA GLU A 8 22.92 33.85 -18.23
C GLU A 8 24.08 34.59 -17.57
N SER A 9 25.25 34.44 -18.17
CA SER A 9 26.48 35.15 -17.83
C SER A 9 26.55 36.46 -18.62
N VAL A 10 26.44 37.60 -17.95
CA VAL A 10 26.72 38.92 -18.51
C VAL A 10 28.08 39.37 -17.98
N THR A 11 29.09 39.33 -18.85
CA THR A 11 30.44 39.86 -18.60
C THR A 11 30.50 41.35 -18.91
N PRO A 12 31.12 42.18 -18.04
CA PRO A 12 31.34 43.60 -18.32
C PRO A 12 32.52 43.82 -19.27
N VAL A 13 32.30 44.79 -20.16
CA VAL A 13 33.20 45.40 -21.15
C VAL A 13 34.43 46.02 -20.46
N ILE A 14 35.63 45.67 -20.93
CA ILE A 14 36.89 46.33 -20.58
C ILE A 14 37.35 47.15 -21.81
N PRO A 15 37.64 48.45 -21.67
CA PRO A 15 37.95 49.31 -22.80
C PRO A 15 39.41 49.22 -23.27
N GLU A 16 39.50 49.09 -24.60
CA GLU A 16 40.42 49.74 -25.56
C GLU A 16 41.81 50.19 -25.08
N GLU A 17 42.81 49.48 -25.62
CA GLU A 17 44.15 49.99 -25.90
C GLU A 17 44.10 51.33 -26.65
N ARG A 18 44.80 52.34 -26.13
CA ARG A 18 45.33 53.42 -26.98
C ARG A 18 46.84 53.42 -26.92
N GLN A 19 47.39 52.86 -27.98
CA GLN A 19 48.73 53.14 -28.48
C GLN A 19 48.82 54.61 -28.91
N ALA A 20 49.85 55.29 -28.42
CA ALA A 20 50.49 56.47 -29.04
C ALA A 20 51.92 56.45 -28.47
N GLN A 21 52.91 55.85 -29.12
CA GLN A 21 53.50 56.13 -30.42
C GLN A 21 53.97 57.59 -30.58
N SER A 22 55.24 57.77 -30.20
CA SER A 22 56.29 58.46 -30.96
C SER A 22 56.18 59.98 -31.16
N ARG A 23 57.15 60.71 -30.60
CA ARG A 23 58.07 61.52 -31.42
C ARG A 23 59.24 62.11 -30.62
N ASP A 24 60.42 61.76 -31.11
CA ASP A 24 61.70 62.47 -31.12
C ASP A 24 61.72 63.91 -30.59
N SER A 25 62.68 64.20 -29.70
CA SER A 25 63.53 65.39 -29.81
C SER A 25 64.88 65.15 -29.13
N PHE A 26 65.82 64.78 -29.98
CA PHE A 26 67.26 64.86 -29.81
C PHE A 26 67.65 66.31 -29.45
N GLN A 27 68.28 66.56 -28.31
CA GLN A 27 69.26 67.66 -28.17
C GLN A 27 70.41 67.23 -27.26
N LEU A 28 71.59 67.26 -27.88
CA LEU A 28 72.89 66.92 -27.37
C LEU A 28 73.49 68.19 -26.76
N THR A 29 73.64 68.24 -25.43
CA THR A 29 74.45 69.27 -24.76
C THR A 29 75.49 68.57 -23.90
N GLN A 30 76.68 68.42 -24.48
CA GLN A 30 77.89 68.05 -23.76
C GLN A 30 78.38 69.26 -22.98
N ASP A 31 78.44 69.15 -21.65
CA ASP A 31 79.19 70.06 -20.80
C ASP A 31 80.30 69.30 -20.07
N PRO A 32 81.59 69.61 -20.30
CA PRO A 32 82.71 68.97 -19.63
C PRO A 32 83.09 69.78 -18.38
N TYR A 33 82.55 69.43 -17.21
CA TYR A 33 83.04 69.97 -15.94
C TYR A 33 83.81 68.93 -15.12
N ARG A 34 85.11 69.23 -15.05
CA ARG A 34 86.19 68.70 -14.24
C ARG A 34 85.76 68.11 -12.88
N TYR A 35 86.10 66.84 -12.68
CA TYR A 35 86.12 66.17 -11.38
C TYR A 35 87.24 66.76 -10.51
N GLN A 36 86.89 67.73 -9.68
CA GLN A 36 87.72 68.16 -8.57
C GLN A 36 87.37 67.27 -7.36
N MET A 37 88.26 66.34 -7.01
CA MET A 37 88.04 65.41 -5.89
C MET A 37 88.13 66.15 -4.56
N ALA A 38 86.98 66.53 -4.01
CA ALA A 38 86.86 66.94 -2.62
C ALA A 38 87.10 65.74 -1.70
N PRO A 39 87.79 65.91 -0.55
CA PRO A 39 87.97 64.83 0.41
C PRO A 39 86.61 64.35 0.93
N LEU A 40 86.32 63.07 0.70
CA LEU A 40 85.07 62.41 1.06
C LEU A 40 84.86 62.48 2.58
N SER A 41 83.75 63.08 3.00
CA SER A 41 83.33 63.14 4.40
C SER A 41 83.11 61.72 4.94
N PRO A 42 83.51 61.38 6.18
CA PRO A 42 83.37 60.03 6.75
C PRO A 42 81.92 59.48 6.71
N TRP A 43 80.92 60.35 6.71
CA TRP A 43 79.51 59.98 6.51
C TRP A 43 79.22 59.35 5.14
N THR A 44 79.94 59.77 4.09
CA THR A 44 79.80 59.20 2.74
C THR A 44 80.25 57.74 2.71
N HIS A 45 81.31 57.38 3.44
CA HIS A 45 81.75 55.99 3.57
C HIS A 45 80.71 55.14 4.31
N VAL A 46 80.12 55.64 5.40
CA VAL A 46 79.01 54.94 6.09
C VAL A 46 77.79 54.78 5.17
N ALA A 47 77.47 55.79 4.37
CA ALA A 47 76.37 55.72 3.40
C ALA A 47 76.65 54.68 2.29
N ILE A 48 77.87 54.63 1.77
CA ILE A 48 78.28 53.65 0.75
C ILE A 48 78.28 52.22 1.33
N PHE A 49 78.87 52.02 2.51
CA PHE A 49 78.89 50.70 3.15
C PHE A 49 77.47 50.23 3.52
N SER A 50 76.62 51.09 4.06
CA SER A 50 75.22 50.74 4.35
C SER A 50 74.42 50.49 3.07
N SER A 51 74.66 51.25 1.99
CA SER A 51 74.04 51.02 0.68
C SER A 51 74.36 49.63 0.10
N ILE A 52 75.54 49.07 0.39
CA ILE A 52 75.95 47.75 -0.11
C ILE A 52 75.50 46.65 0.86
N LEU A 53 75.64 46.88 2.17
CA LEU A 53 75.32 45.88 3.19
C LEU A 53 73.81 45.69 3.35
N THR A 54 73.03 46.77 3.18
CA THR A 54 71.56 46.73 3.31
C THR A 54 70.91 45.75 2.34
N PRO A 55 71.12 45.78 1.01
CA PRO A 55 70.48 44.81 0.12
C PRO A 55 70.92 43.37 0.41
N ILE A 56 72.18 43.15 0.80
CA ILE A 56 72.70 41.82 1.16
C ILE A 56 71.97 41.27 2.40
N ALA A 57 71.72 42.11 3.42
CA ALA A 57 70.98 41.72 4.62
C ALA A 57 69.45 41.67 4.40
N LEU A 58 68.92 42.52 3.51
CA LEU A 58 67.47 42.70 3.31
C LEU A 58 66.87 41.62 2.39
N LEU A 59 67.60 41.17 1.34
CA LEU A 59 67.12 40.15 0.41
C LEU A 59 66.68 38.83 1.09
N PRO A 60 67.49 38.19 1.95
CA PRO A 60 67.06 36.95 2.62
C PRO A 60 65.85 37.20 3.53
N TYR A 61 65.78 38.35 4.20
CA TYR A 61 64.63 38.72 5.02
C TYR A 61 63.34 38.87 4.17
N LEU A 62 63.44 39.52 3.01
CA LEU A 62 62.29 39.65 2.10
C LEU A 62 61.83 38.30 1.53
N ALA A 63 62.77 37.41 1.19
CA ALA A 63 62.45 36.06 0.72
C ALA A 63 61.68 35.27 1.79
N VAL A 64 62.18 35.25 3.03
CA VAL A 64 61.50 34.59 4.16
C VAL A 64 60.13 35.22 4.42
N ARG A 65 60.03 36.55 4.40
CA ARG A 65 58.75 37.25 4.57
C ARG A 65 57.72 36.86 3.49
N ARG A 66 58.15 36.74 2.23
CA ARG A 66 57.28 36.29 1.13
C ARG A 66 56.83 34.84 1.33
N HIS A 67 57.73 33.95 1.77
CA HIS A 67 57.39 32.55 2.06
C HIS A 67 56.41 32.43 3.22
N LEU A 68 56.61 33.16 4.33
CA LEU A 68 55.68 33.18 5.46
C LEU A 68 54.29 33.66 5.04
N LEU A 69 54.20 34.71 4.21
CA LEU A 69 52.92 35.17 3.68
C LEU A 69 52.24 34.13 2.78
N SER A 70 53.01 33.43 1.93
CA SER A 70 52.46 32.34 1.10
C SER A 70 51.97 31.17 1.96
N LEU A 71 52.71 30.79 3.00
CA LEU A 71 52.33 29.73 3.92
C LEU A 71 51.05 30.12 4.67
N HIS A 72 50.97 31.35 5.19
CA HIS A 72 49.78 31.85 5.87
C HIS A 72 48.55 31.85 4.95
N ARG A 73 48.71 32.23 3.67
CA ARG A 73 47.64 32.13 2.68
C ARG A 73 47.19 30.69 2.48
N LYS A 74 48.11 29.75 2.29
CA LYS A 74 47.79 28.32 2.15
C LYS A 74 47.11 27.75 3.40
N VAL A 75 47.58 28.10 4.59
CA VAL A 75 46.95 27.69 5.86
C VAL A 75 45.54 28.26 5.97
N SER A 76 45.32 29.51 5.57
CA SER A 76 43.98 30.10 5.55
C SER A 76 43.05 29.43 4.54
N GLU A 77 43.55 29.07 3.36
CA GLU A 77 42.80 28.36 2.31
C GLU A 77 42.44 26.94 2.74
N VAL A 78 43.37 26.22 3.36
CA VAL A 78 43.09 24.90 3.96
C VAL A 78 42.10 25.04 5.11
N GLY A 79 42.20 26.10 5.91
CA GLY A 79 41.26 26.38 7.00
C GLY A 79 39.83 26.61 6.51
N THR A 80 39.64 27.37 5.42
CA THR A 80 38.31 27.60 4.83
C THR A 80 37.77 26.33 4.17
N ALA A 81 38.61 25.55 3.48
CA ALA A 81 38.23 24.26 2.91
C ALA A 81 37.81 23.25 4.00
N ASN A 82 38.58 23.15 5.08
CA ASN A 82 38.24 22.27 6.22
C ASN A 82 36.92 22.71 6.88
N ALA A 83 36.69 24.01 7.06
CA ALA A 83 35.43 24.52 7.60
C ALA A 83 34.24 24.21 6.68
N ALA A 84 34.43 24.22 5.35
CA ALA A 84 33.40 23.80 4.40
C ALA A 84 33.12 22.30 4.51
N LEU A 85 34.15 21.45 4.49
CA LEU A 85 34.02 20.00 4.65
C LEU A 85 33.34 19.60 5.96
N GLN A 86 33.65 20.30 7.06
CA GLN A 86 32.98 20.07 8.34
C GLN A 86 31.49 20.42 8.29
N ARG A 87 31.08 21.45 7.54
CA ARG A 87 29.66 21.77 7.34
C ARG A 87 28.97 20.72 6.49
N ASP A 88 29.62 20.27 5.41
CA ASP A 88 29.07 19.25 4.52
C ASP A 88 28.93 17.91 5.23
N LEU A 89 29.91 17.52 6.06
CA LEU A 89 29.82 16.32 6.88
C LEU A 89 28.67 16.41 7.88
N LYS A 90 28.49 17.57 8.55
CA LYS A 90 27.34 17.79 9.44
C LYS A 90 26.02 17.71 8.69
N ALA A 91 25.92 18.32 7.51
CA ALA A 91 24.73 18.26 6.68
C ALA A 91 24.42 16.81 6.25
N ALA A 92 25.42 16.05 5.82
CA ALA A 92 25.28 14.65 5.43
C ALA A 92 24.88 13.75 6.62
N LEU A 93 25.43 14.00 7.81
CA LEU A 93 25.03 13.27 9.03
C LEU A 93 23.58 13.55 9.41
N LEU A 94 23.14 14.82 9.32
CA LEU A 94 21.74 15.20 9.58
C LEU A 94 20.80 14.60 8.53
N GLU A 95 21.19 14.61 7.26
CA GLU A 95 20.40 13.97 6.20
C GLU A 95 20.29 12.46 6.43
N SER A 96 21.40 11.81 6.81
CA SER A 96 21.39 10.39 7.14
C SER A 96 20.54 10.07 8.37
N SER A 97 20.49 10.93 9.38
CA SER A 97 19.63 10.70 10.55
C SER A 97 18.15 10.83 10.17
N ILE A 98 17.79 11.85 9.38
CA ILE A 98 16.42 12.03 8.89
C ILE A 98 15.97 10.81 8.08
N ARG A 99 16.82 10.32 7.16
CA ARG A 99 16.49 9.13 6.36
C ARG A 99 16.30 7.87 7.21
N ARG A 100 17.06 7.72 8.31
CA ARG A 100 16.89 6.59 9.25
C ARG A 100 15.57 6.67 9.99
N ASP A 101 15.22 7.85 10.49
CA ASP A 101 13.94 8.09 11.18
C ASP A 101 12.75 7.83 10.25
N GLU A 102 12.83 8.26 8.99
CA GLU A 102 11.83 7.95 7.96
C GLU A 102 11.74 6.45 7.70
N HIS A 103 12.88 5.76 7.60
CA HIS A 103 12.90 4.32 7.41
C HIS A 103 12.27 3.58 8.60
N GLU A 104 12.56 3.99 9.82
CA GLU A 104 11.98 3.43 11.04
C GLU A 104 10.45 3.60 11.04
N ARG A 105 9.96 4.80 10.72
CA ARG A 105 8.52 5.09 10.58
C ARG A 105 7.86 4.22 9.50
N LEU A 106 8.50 4.05 8.35
CA LEU A 106 8.00 3.17 7.29
C LEU A 106 7.95 1.71 7.75
N THR A 107 8.99 1.24 8.45
CA THR A 107 8.99 -0.13 8.99
C THR A 107 7.92 -0.35 10.05
N SER A 108 7.66 0.66 10.91
CA SER A 108 6.58 0.61 11.89
C SER A 108 5.21 0.52 11.23
N THR A 109 4.93 1.40 10.26
CA THR A 109 3.65 1.39 9.54
C THR A 109 3.46 0.10 8.74
N MET A 110 4.49 -0.43 8.08
CA MET A 110 4.44 -1.75 7.45
C MET A 110 4.16 -2.88 8.45
N GLY A 111 4.74 -2.81 9.66
CA GLY A 111 4.45 -3.73 10.74
C GLY A 111 3.00 -3.67 11.21
N GLU A 112 2.42 -2.48 11.31
CA GLU A 112 1.01 -2.25 11.63
C GLU A 112 0.08 -2.81 10.55
N PHE A 113 0.33 -2.51 9.27
CA PHE A 113 -0.44 -3.05 8.16
C PHE A 113 -0.39 -4.58 8.11
N ARG A 114 0.77 -5.17 8.37
CA ARG A 114 0.90 -6.63 8.42
C ARG A 114 0.04 -7.23 9.53
N ARG A 115 0.05 -6.63 10.73
CA ARG A 115 -0.81 -7.07 11.85
C ARG A 115 -2.30 -6.91 11.52
N GLU A 116 -2.68 -5.84 10.85
CA GLU A 116 -4.05 -5.61 10.42
C GLU A 116 -4.51 -6.63 9.37
N LEU A 117 -3.66 -6.95 8.38
CA LEU A 117 -3.93 -8.00 7.40
C LEU A 117 -4.04 -9.39 8.06
N GLU A 118 -3.17 -9.70 9.01
CA GLU A 118 -3.24 -10.96 9.78
C GLU A 118 -4.55 -11.04 10.58
N ARG A 119 -4.97 -9.93 11.19
CA ARG A 119 -6.26 -9.83 11.89
C ARG A 119 -7.45 -10.01 10.94
N LEU A 120 -7.47 -9.32 9.80
CA LEU A 120 -8.54 -9.46 8.80
C LEU A 120 -8.63 -10.88 8.27
N ARG A 121 -7.48 -11.54 8.04
CA ARG A 121 -7.42 -12.94 7.63
C ARG A 121 -8.00 -13.87 8.69
N ALA A 122 -7.67 -13.64 9.96
CA ALA A 122 -8.24 -14.38 11.08
C ALA A 122 -9.76 -14.19 11.17
N GLU A 123 -10.25 -12.94 11.08
CA GLU A 123 -11.68 -12.62 11.08
C GLU A 123 -12.42 -13.27 9.89
N GLN A 124 -11.84 -13.28 8.70
CA GLN A 124 -12.41 -13.94 7.53
C GLN A 124 -12.52 -15.46 7.73
N SER A 125 -11.47 -16.09 8.27
CA SER A 125 -11.48 -17.52 8.57
C SER A 125 -12.53 -17.90 9.62
N ALA A 126 -12.69 -17.07 10.66
CA ALA A 126 -13.71 -17.25 11.69
C ALA A 126 -15.13 -17.10 11.11
N ARG A 127 -15.36 -16.11 10.25
CA ARG A 127 -16.63 -15.92 9.54
C ARG A 127 -16.95 -17.09 8.61
N ALA A 128 -15.95 -17.63 7.90
CA ALA A 128 -16.14 -18.80 7.05
C ALA A 128 -16.57 -20.04 7.86
N LEU A 129 -15.93 -20.28 9.01
CA LEU A 129 -16.31 -21.36 9.92
C LEU A 129 -17.71 -21.17 10.49
N GLN A 130 -18.07 -19.93 10.85
CA GLN A 130 -19.42 -19.61 11.33
C GLN A 130 -20.48 -19.87 10.26
N ARG A 131 -20.22 -19.48 9.00
CA ARG A 131 -21.11 -19.75 7.87
C ARG A 131 -21.30 -21.25 7.66
N ALA A 132 -20.22 -22.02 7.64
CA ALA A 132 -20.29 -23.47 7.52
C ALA A 132 -21.16 -24.10 8.62
N ARG A 133 -21.02 -23.65 9.88
CA ARG A 133 -21.86 -24.12 11.00
C ARG A 133 -23.32 -23.72 10.85
N THR A 134 -23.61 -22.50 10.38
CA THR A 134 -24.99 -22.08 10.16
C THR A 134 -25.63 -22.86 9.01
N GLU A 135 -24.89 -23.13 7.94
CA GLU A 135 -25.35 -23.95 6.82
C GLU A 135 -25.60 -25.41 7.22
N GLU A 136 -24.74 -25.98 8.08
CA GLU A 136 -24.95 -27.32 8.61
C GLU A 136 -26.22 -27.40 9.46
N ARG A 137 -26.47 -26.41 10.32
CA ARG A 137 -27.70 -26.33 11.12
C ARG A 137 -28.94 -26.18 10.24
N THR A 138 -28.93 -25.27 9.28
CA THR A 138 -30.10 -25.10 8.40
C THR A 138 -30.37 -26.36 7.57
N ARG A 139 -29.33 -27.09 7.13
CA ARG A 139 -29.52 -28.39 6.49
C ARG A 139 -30.11 -29.44 7.43
N ALA A 140 -29.67 -29.48 8.69
CA ALA A 140 -30.23 -30.37 9.70
C ALA A 140 -31.71 -30.06 9.95
N ASP A 141 -32.07 -28.78 10.13
CA ASP A 141 -33.44 -28.33 10.35
C ASP A 141 -34.35 -28.67 9.15
N ILE A 142 -33.86 -28.45 7.92
CA ILE A 142 -34.59 -28.83 6.69
C ILE A 142 -34.85 -30.34 6.66
N ASN A 143 -33.83 -31.15 6.97
CA ASN A 143 -33.97 -32.60 6.99
C ASN A 143 -34.96 -33.06 8.08
N GLU A 144 -34.94 -32.43 9.25
CA GLU A 144 -35.89 -32.73 10.33
C GLU A 144 -37.33 -32.44 9.90
N VAL A 145 -37.59 -31.27 9.30
CA VAL A 145 -38.91 -30.90 8.79
C VAL A 145 -39.38 -31.85 7.69
N LEU A 146 -38.47 -32.29 6.81
CA LEU A 146 -38.80 -33.28 5.77
C LEU A 146 -39.16 -34.64 6.37
N GLU A 147 -38.43 -35.11 7.39
CA GLU A 147 -38.73 -36.36 8.08
C GLU A 147 -40.04 -36.28 8.88
N GLU A 148 -40.31 -35.15 9.53
CA GLU A 148 -41.59 -34.90 10.20
C GLU A 148 -42.74 -34.92 9.19
N ASN A 149 -42.59 -34.25 8.05
CA ASN A 149 -43.59 -34.24 6.99
C ASN A 149 -43.86 -35.67 6.46
N LYS A 150 -42.81 -36.48 6.23
CA LYS A 150 -42.96 -37.90 5.87
C LYS A 150 -43.73 -38.69 6.92
N ARG A 151 -43.44 -38.49 8.22
CA ARG A 151 -44.16 -39.16 9.32
C ARG A 151 -45.62 -38.73 9.38
N MET A 152 -45.91 -37.44 9.19
CA MET A 152 -47.26 -36.92 9.13
C MET A 152 -48.03 -37.55 7.96
N ARG A 153 -47.43 -37.61 6.77
CA ARG A 153 -48.01 -38.28 5.61
C ARG A 153 -48.27 -39.76 5.87
N ALA A 154 -47.34 -40.48 6.50
CA ALA A 154 -47.54 -41.87 6.87
C ALA A 154 -48.73 -42.06 7.85
N ARG A 155 -48.90 -41.15 8.82
CA ARG A 155 -50.05 -41.16 9.74
C ARG A 155 -51.37 -40.86 9.01
N LEU A 156 -51.36 -39.88 8.10
CA LEU A 156 -52.52 -39.55 7.28
C LEU A 156 -52.90 -40.69 6.34
N ALA A 157 -51.91 -41.42 5.79
CA ALA A 157 -52.15 -42.63 5.00
C ALA A 157 -52.83 -43.73 5.83
N GLY A 158 -52.47 -43.91 7.11
CA GLY A 158 -53.19 -44.82 8.00
C GLY A 158 -54.64 -44.39 8.26
N LEU A 159 -54.90 -43.08 8.40
CA LEU A 159 -56.27 -42.54 8.51
C LEU A 159 -57.06 -42.69 7.21
N ARG A 160 -56.39 -42.64 6.06
CA ARG A 160 -57.00 -42.90 4.75
C ARG A 160 -57.49 -44.34 4.65
N ASP A 161 -56.70 -45.30 5.10
CA ASP A 161 -57.09 -46.72 5.01
C ASP A 161 -58.32 -47.04 5.90
N LEU A 162 -58.66 -46.16 6.85
CA LEU A 162 -59.91 -46.22 7.63
C LEU A 162 -61.12 -45.63 6.89
N SER A 163 -60.95 -44.78 5.87
CA SER A 163 -62.07 -44.12 5.18
C SER A 163 -63.07 -45.08 4.52
N PRO A 164 -62.65 -46.19 3.88
CA PRO A 164 -63.59 -47.18 3.33
C PRO A 164 -64.39 -47.85 4.46
N THR A 165 -63.71 -48.25 5.55
CA THR A 165 -64.39 -48.88 6.70
C THR A 165 -65.43 -47.95 7.32
N LEU A 166 -65.14 -46.64 7.34
CA LEU A 166 -66.05 -45.63 7.84
C LEU A 166 -67.27 -45.44 6.91
N ALA A 167 -67.04 -45.48 5.59
CA ALA A 167 -68.11 -45.46 4.60
C ALA A 167 -69.00 -46.71 4.69
N ASP A 168 -68.41 -47.88 4.92
CA ASP A 168 -69.13 -49.15 5.11
C ASP A 168 -69.97 -49.13 6.39
N ILE A 169 -69.43 -48.61 7.51
CA ILE A 169 -70.18 -48.41 8.76
C ILE A 169 -71.36 -47.46 8.54
N ALA A 170 -71.16 -46.36 7.81
CA ALA A 170 -72.25 -45.42 7.50
C ALA A 170 -73.35 -46.10 6.66
N ALA A 171 -72.96 -46.88 5.65
CA ALA A 171 -73.89 -47.64 4.81
C ALA A 171 -74.67 -48.67 5.63
N PHE A 172 -73.98 -49.42 6.51
CA PHE A 172 -74.61 -50.39 7.41
C PHE A 172 -75.58 -49.71 8.39
N MET A 173 -75.18 -48.61 9.03
CA MET A 173 -76.07 -47.85 9.92
C MET A 173 -77.33 -47.37 9.19
N GLN A 174 -77.17 -46.91 7.94
CA GLN A 174 -78.29 -46.48 7.10
C GLN A 174 -79.22 -47.66 6.78
N GLU A 175 -78.66 -48.82 6.43
CA GLU A 175 -79.42 -50.03 6.18
C GLU A 175 -80.22 -50.49 7.42
N VAL A 176 -79.58 -50.50 8.59
CA VAL A 176 -80.23 -50.84 9.87
C VAL A 176 -81.38 -49.87 10.19
N GLU A 177 -81.19 -48.58 9.96
CA GLU A 177 -82.24 -47.57 10.17
C GLU A 177 -83.43 -47.78 9.22
N VAL A 178 -83.15 -48.13 7.96
CA VAL A 178 -84.17 -48.47 6.95
C VAL A 178 -84.94 -49.74 7.35
N GLN A 179 -84.26 -50.79 7.79
CA GLN A 179 -84.89 -52.04 8.24
C GLN A 179 -85.72 -51.85 9.53
N GLY A 180 -85.31 -50.97 10.43
CA GLY A 180 -86.00 -50.67 11.68
C GLY A 180 -87.27 -49.84 11.55
N GLY A 181 -87.62 -49.38 10.34
CA GLY A 181 -88.80 -48.56 10.10
C GLY A 181 -88.69 -47.12 10.65
N PHE A 182 -87.49 -46.67 11.02
CA PHE A 182 -87.25 -45.28 11.36
C PHE A 182 -87.30 -44.46 10.06
N ALA A 183 -88.48 -43.87 9.81
CA ALA A 183 -88.69 -43.07 8.62
C ALA A 183 -87.71 -41.90 8.57
N TRP A 184 -87.02 -41.73 7.44
CA TRP A 184 -86.10 -40.63 7.17
C TRP A 184 -86.72 -39.28 7.51
N ARG A 185 -86.37 -38.74 8.67
CA ARG A 185 -86.57 -37.32 8.93
C ARG A 185 -85.53 -36.59 8.11
N LYS A 186 -85.99 -35.78 7.16
CA LYS A 186 -85.17 -34.99 6.21
C LYS A 186 -84.09 -34.12 6.86
N ASN A 187 -84.12 -33.94 8.20
CA ASN A 187 -83.17 -33.16 8.99
C ASN A 187 -82.47 -33.95 10.13
N ASP A 188 -82.69 -35.26 10.30
CA ASP A 188 -82.11 -36.03 11.42
C ASP A 188 -80.81 -36.77 11.02
N GLY A 189 -80.09 -36.23 10.04
CA GLY A 189 -78.80 -36.73 9.54
C GLY A 189 -77.62 -36.52 10.49
N ARG A 190 -77.85 -36.52 11.81
CA ARG A 190 -76.82 -36.13 12.78
C ARG A 190 -75.67 -37.13 12.82
N GLY A 191 -75.86 -38.43 12.66
CA GLY A 191 -74.73 -39.37 12.71
C GLY A 191 -74.14 -39.67 11.33
N ILE A 192 -74.97 -40.33 10.53
CA ILE A 192 -74.56 -41.11 9.36
C ILE A 192 -74.02 -40.23 8.23
N GLU A 193 -74.70 -39.12 7.94
CA GLU A 193 -74.27 -38.22 6.86
C GLU A 193 -72.96 -37.51 7.21
N ARG A 194 -72.72 -37.19 8.50
CA ARG A 194 -71.42 -36.64 8.94
C ARG A 194 -70.30 -37.65 8.75
N ILE A 195 -70.56 -38.91 9.05
CA ILE A 195 -69.59 -40.00 8.88
C ILE A 195 -69.28 -40.18 7.38
N ARG A 196 -70.30 -40.18 6.52
CA ARG A 196 -70.14 -40.29 5.06
C ARG A 196 -69.40 -39.09 4.45
N GLN A 197 -69.77 -37.87 4.85
CA GLN A 197 -69.07 -36.66 4.43
C GLN A 197 -67.63 -36.64 4.92
N PHE A 198 -67.37 -37.11 6.14
CA PHE A 198 -66.01 -37.21 6.67
C PHE A 198 -65.17 -38.24 5.89
N ALA A 199 -65.72 -39.41 5.58
CA ALA A 199 -65.06 -40.40 4.72
C ALA A 199 -64.73 -39.83 3.33
N TYR A 200 -65.68 -39.14 2.70
CA TYR A 200 -65.47 -38.50 1.40
C TYR A 200 -64.41 -37.38 1.47
N LYS A 201 -64.40 -36.61 2.55
CA LYS A 201 -63.41 -35.55 2.76
C LYS A 201 -62.00 -36.11 2.96
N LEU A 202 -61.86 -37.22 3.69
CA LEU A 202 -60.59 -37.95 3.82
C LEU A 202 -60.11 -38.49 2.47
N GLN A 203 -61.02 -39.00 1.63
CA GLN A 203 -60.67 -39.50 0.30
C GLN A 203 -60.24 -38.36 -0.65
N ASN A 204 -60.91 -37.21 -0.61
CA ASN A 204 -60.60 -36.07 -1.48
C ASN A 204 -59.31 -35.33 -1.11
N MET A 205 -58.92 -35.31 0.16
CA MET A 205 -57.63 -34.73 0.56
C MET A 205 -56.44 -35.45 -0.12
N LEU A 206 -56.64 -36.70 -0.56
CA LEU A 206 -55.63 -37.49 -1.24
C LEU A 206 -55.42 -37.08 -2.71
N THR A 207 -56.51 -36.80 -3.42
CA THR A 207 -56.46 -36.51 -4.85
C THR A 207 -55.69 -35.22 -5.11
N VAL A 208 -55.85 -34.23 -4.22
CA VAL A 208 -55.15 -32.94 -4.31
C VAL A 208 -53.65 -33.09 -4.02
N GLU A 209 -53.24 -33.99 -3.13
CA GLU A 209 -51.81 -34.19 -2.82
C GLU A 209 -51.05 -34.96 -3.89
N ALA A 210 -51.72 -35.87 -4.62
CA ALA A 210 -51.11 -36.60 -5.73
C ALA A 210 -50.81 -35.69 -6.92
N GLU A 211 -51.71 -34.75 -7.24
CA GLU A 211 -51.53 -33.82 -8.35
C GLU A 211 -50.40 -32.80 -8.11
N VAL A 212 -50.19 -32.37 -6.86
CA VAL A 212 -49.15 -31.38 -6.53
C VAL A 212 -47.72 -31.97 -6.57
N GLN A 213 -47.56 -33.29 -6.45
CA GLN A 213 -46.22 -33.92 -6.47
C GLN A 213 -45.65 -34.10 -7.88
N ASP A 214 -46.48 -34.21 -8.91
CA ASP A 214 -46.00 -34.39 -10.29
C ASP A 214 -45.54 -33.06 -10.95
N GLU A 215 -45.89 -31.90 -10.38
CA GLU A 215 -45.51 -30.59 -10.92
C GLU A 215 -44.28 -29.96 -10.25
N TYR A 216 -43.66 -30.62 -9.26
CA TYR A 216 -42.42 -30.12 -8.69
C TYR A 216 -41.22 -30.52 -9.55
N VAL A 217 -41.01 -29.79 -10.65
CA VAL A 217 -39.71 -29.73 -11.33
C VAL A 217 -38.76 -29.06 -10.34
N PRO A 218 -37.81 -29.78 -9.73
CA PRO A 218 -36.85 -29.12 -8.85
C PRO A 218 -36.17 -28.03 -9.67
N PRO A 219 -36.06 -26.78 -9.17
CA PRO A 219 -35.32 -25.75 -9.86
C PRO A 219 -33.92 -26.31 -10.07
N SER A 220 -33.64 -26.70 -11.32
CA SER A 220 -32.35 -27.17 -11.79
C SER A 220 -31.31 -26.29 -11.14
N SER A 221 -30.55 -26.87 -10.22
CA SER A 221 -29.53 -26.21 -9.42
C SER A 221 -28.66 -25.40 -10.38
N ALA A 222 -28.99 -24.12 -10.51
CA ALA A 222 -28.29 -23.18 -11.34
C ALA A 222 -26.95 -22.95 -10.66
N SER A 223 -26.00 -23.82 -11.01
CA SER A 223 -24.62 -23.51 -11.31
C SER A 223 -24.18 -22.14 -10.78
N THR A 224 -24.07 -22.01 -9.45
CA THR A 224 -23.14 -21.06 -8.83
C THR A 224 -21.75 -21.65 -9.08
N ALA A 225 -21.31 -21.53 -10.33
CA ALA A 225 -19.94 -21.66 -10.74
C ALA A 225 -19.16 -20.64 -9.90
N THR A 226 -18.65 -21.15 -8.79
CA THR A 226 -17.69 -20.47 -7.96
C THR A 226 -16.50 -20.30 -8.87
N HIS A 227 -16.35 -19.08 -9.36
CA HIS A 227 -15.21 -18.60 -10.13
C HIS A 227 -13.98 -18.70 -9.22
N SER A 228 -13.44 -19.91 -9.09
CA SER A 228 -12.10 -20.15 -8.57
C SER A 228 -11.14 -19.56 -9.60
N GLN A 229 -10.85 -18.27 -9.46
CA GLN A 229 -9.58 -17.72 -9.90
C GLN A 229 -8.48 -18.45 -9.12
N ALA A 230 -8.03 -19.55 -9.70
CA ALA A 230 -6.69 -20.09 -9.47
C ALA A 230 -5.71 -19.05 -10.04
N GLU A 231 -5.42 -18.03 -9.24
CA GLU A 231 -4.36 -17.09 -9.52
C GLU A 231 -3.02 -17.81 -9.32
N LYS A 232 -2.40 -18.08 -10.48
CA LYS A 232 -1.09 -18.67 -10.70
C LYS A 232 -0.08 -18.30 -9.61
N GLU A 233 0.51 -19.34 -9.01
CA GLU A 233 1.82 -19.25 -8.38
C GLU A 233 2.84 -18.60 -9.33
N PRO A 234 3.55 -17.54 -8.91
CA PRO A 234 4.72 -17.08 -9.64
C PRO A 234 5.87 -18.08 -9.44
N LYS A 235 6.26 -18.74 -10.53
CA LYS A 235 7.52 -19.48 -10.63
C LYS A 235 8.67 -18.60 -10.15
N LYS A 236 9.19 -18.93 -8.97
CA LYS A 236 10.43 -18.42 -8.37
C LYS A 236 11.57 -18.76 -9.34
N LYS A 237 12.00 -17.78 -10.14
CA LYS A 237 13.26 -17.87 -10.89
C LYS A 237 14.40 -17.80 -9.89
N GLU A 238 15.00 -18.96 -9.68
CA GLU A 238 16.29 -19.18 -9.07
C GLU A 238 17.35 -18.49 -9.94
N ASN A 239 17.72 -17.25 -9.58
CA ASN A 239 18.88 -16.57 -10.14
C ASN A 239 20.11 -17.10 -9.41
N ALA A 240 20.86 -17.94 -10.12
CA ALA A 240 22.21 -18.33 -9.78
C ALA A 240 23.11 -17.09 -9.72
N THR A 241 23.83 -16.98 -8.61
CA THR A 241 24.94 -16.05 -8.38
C THR A 241 26.16 -16.52 -9.19
N PRO A 242 26.82 -15.69 -10.02
CA PRO A 242 28.15 -15.99 -10.50
C PRO A 242 29.17 -15.45 -9.47
N GLU A 243 29.99 -16.37 -8.96
CA GLU A 243 31.25 -16.02 -8.29
C GLU A 243 32.21 -15.41 -9.32
N HIS A 244 32.77 -14.23 -8.99
CA HIS A 244 34.09 -13.78 -9.44
C HIS A 244 34.67 -12.84 -8.40
#